data_AF-A0A6J6UPR0-F1
#
_entry.id   AF-A0A6J6UPR0-F1
#
_cell.length_a   1.000
_cell.length_b   1.000
_cell.length_c   1.000
_cell.angle_alpha   90.00
_cell.angle_beta   90.00
_cell.angle_gamma   90.00
#
_symmetry.space_group_name_H-M   'P 1'
#
loop_
_entity.id
_entity.type
_entity.pdbx_description
1 polymer ?
#
loop_
_entity_poly.entity_id
_entity_poly.type
_entity_poly.pdbx_seq_one_letter_code
_entity_poly.pdbx_strand_id
1 'polypeptide(L)'
;MTTPITYLELAKKLEIELGDKSSVVDCRSAVLELRANKGMLLSPDDHDSWSAGSFFTNPIISQQAADALPNTVPKWPLTDGRVKVSAAWLIENSGIHKGDELGGARISSKHVLALTNSGTATASDIAALAKRARDHVQQAFGITLVAEVNLIGIEI
;
A
#
# COMPACT_ATOMS: atom_id res chain seq x y z
N MET A 1 -16.75 -8.29 -21.93
CA MET A 1 -15.52 -7.45 -21.97
C MET A 1 -15.52 -6.53 -20.77
N THR A 2 -14.34 -6.15 -20.28
CA THR A 2 -14.18 -5.14 -19.22
C THR A 2 -14.44 -3.72 -19.72
N THR A 3 -14.49 -2.75 -18.80
CA THR A 3 -14.14 -1.36 -19.12
C THR A 3 -12.65 -1.27 -19.52
N PRO A 4 -12.20 -0.15 -20.14
CA PRO A 4 -10.79 0.09 -20.40
C PRO A 4 -9.90 -0.15 -19.18
N ILE A 5 -8.79 -0.88 -19.36
CA ILE A 5 -7.82 -1.14 -18.30
C ILE A 5 -6.91 0.07 -18.16
N THR A 6 -6.98 0.73 -17.00
CA THR A 6 -6.22 1.97 -16.72
C THR A 6 -5.08 1.77 -15.71
N TYR A 7 -4.93 0.55 -15.17
CA TYR A 7 -3.89 0.22 -14.21
C TYR A 7 -2.71 -0.46 -14.89
N LEU A 8 -1.55 0.21 -14.90
CA LEU A 8 -0.37 -0.19 -15.69
C LEU A 8 0.10 -1.61 -15.39
N GLU A 9 0.15 -2.02 -14.13
CA GLU A 9 0.59 -3.36 -13.75
C GLU A 9 -0.38 -4.45 -14.24
N LEU A 10 -1.69 -4.16 -14.24
CA LEU A 10 -2.69 -5.07 -14.77
C LEU A 10 -2.60 -5.17 -16.30
N ALA A 11 -2.42 -4.04 -16.99
CA ALA A 11 -2.20 -4.02 -18.44
C ALA A 11 -0.95 -4.84 -18.82
N LYS A 12 0.17 -4.65 -18.11
CA LYS A 12 1.38 -5.46 -18.26
C LYS A 12 1.14 -6.94 -18.03
N LYS A 13 0.41 -7.31 -16.97
CA LYS A 13 0.10 -8.70 -16.65
C LYS A 13 -0.79 -9.37 -17.69
N LEU A 14 -1.65 -8.60 -18.34
CA LEU A 14 -2.53 -9.04 -19.42
C LEU A 14 -1.89 -8.95 -20.82
N GLU A 15 -0.66 -8.42 -20.92
CA GLU A 15 0.05 -8.20 -22.18
C GLU A 15 -0.73 -7.32 -23.19
N ILE A 16 -1.40 -6.29 -22.67
CA ILE A 16 -2.18 -5.31 -23.46
C ILE A 16 -1.71 -3.88 -23.19
N GLU A 17 -2.13 -2.92 -24.02
CA GLU A 17 -1.85 -1.51 -23.80
C GLU A 17 -2.82 -0.88 -22.79
N LEU A 18 -2.40 0.25 -22.19
CA LEU A 18 -3.29 1.04 -21.35
C LEU A 18 -4.45 1.59 -22.18
N GLY A 19 -5.68 1.40 -21.70
CA GLY A 19 -6.90 1.78 -22.41
C GLY A 19 -7.56 0.61 -23.15
N ASP A 20 -6.85 -0.50 -23.35
CA ASP A 20 -7.43 -1.69 -23.96
C ASP A 20 -8.44 -2.38 -23.05
N LYS A 21 -9.27 -3.24 -23.65
CA LYS A 21 -10.24 -4.10 -22.93
C LYS A 21 -9.77 -5.54 -22.95
N SER A 22 -10.10 -6.29 -21.90
CA SER A 22 -9.87 -7.72 -21.82
C SER A 22 -11.18 -8.49 -21.61
N SER A 23 -11.13 -9.81 -21.66
CA SER A 23 -12.22 -10.65 -21.17
C SER A 23 -12.36 -10.44 -19.65
N VAL A 24 -13.58 -10.57 -19.12
CA VAL A 24 -13.81 -10.42 -17.68
C VAL A 24 -13.12 -11.56 -16.90
N VAL A 25 -13.04 -12.74 -17.51
CA VAL A 25 -12.40 -13.93 -16.91
C VAL A 25 -10.90 -13.71 -16.78
N ASP A 26 -10.23 -13.29 -17.84
CA ASP A 26 -8.77 -13.08 -17.83
C ASP A 26 -8.38 -11.93 -16.91
N CYS A 27 -9.14 -10.83 -16.96
CA CYS A 27 -8.96 -9.71 -16.05
C CYS A 27 -9.11 -10.15 -14.58
N ARG A 28 -10.15 -10.92 -14.24
CA ARG A 28 -10.34 -11.45 -12.89
C ARG A 28 -9.15 -12.33 -12.47
N SER A 29 -8.73 -13.27 -13.31
CA SER A 29 -7.62 -14.17 -13.03
C SER A 29 -6.31 -13.41 -12.79
N ALA A 30 -5.99 -12.45 -13.66
CA ALA A 30 -4.82 -11.58 -13.51
C ALA A 30 -4.86 -10.74 -12.23
N VAL A 31 -6.02 -10.16 -11.89
CA VAL A 31 -6.19 -9.39 -10.64
C VAL A 31 -5.99 -10.28 -9.41
N LEU A 32 -6.56 -11.48 -9.39
CA LEU A 32 -6.40 -12.41 -8.27
C LEU A 32 -4.93 -12.77 -8.06
N GLU A 33 -4.20 -13.05 -9.14
CA GLU A 33 -2.76 -13.35 -9.07
C GLU A 33 -1.93 -12.17 -8.57
N LEU A 34 -2.15 -10.97 -9.13
CA LEU A 34 -1.47 -9.75 -8.67
C LEU A 34 -1.73 -9.44 -7.20
N ARG A 35 -2.95 -9.71 -6.72
CA ARG A 35 -3.31 -9.52 -5.30
C ARG A 35 -2.67 -10.58 -4.42
N ALA A 36 -2.65 -11.85 -4.83
CA ALA A 36 -1.99 -12.93 -4.09
C ALA A 36 -0.48 -12.67 -3.93
N ASN A 37 0.17 -12.17 -4.99
CA ASN A 37 1.59 -11.77 -4.96
C ASN A 37 1.90 -10.63 -3.98
N LYS A 38 0.89 -9.91 -3.50
CA LYS A 38 1.01 -8.80 -2.55
C LYS A 38 0.47 -9.13 -1.15
N GLY A 39 0.08 -10.38 -0.88
CA GLY A 39 -0.60 -10.76 0.36
C GLY A 39 -2.00 -10.16 0.50
N MET A 40 -2.59 -9.69 -0.60
CA MET A 40 -3.90 -8.99 -0.63
C MET A 40 -5.06 -9.92 -0.99
N LEU A 41 -4.85 -11.23 -0.87
CA LEU A 41 -5.84 -12.28 -1.04
C LEU A 41 -5.76 -13.21 0.17
N LEU A 42 -6.89 -13.40 0.86
CA LEU A 42 -6.96 -14.24 2.05
C LEU A 42 -6.53 -15.68 1.71
N SER A 43 -5.53 -16.18 2.44
CA SER A 43 -5.01 -17.54 2.25
C SER A 43 -4.56 -18.12 3.60
N PRO A 44 -5.05 -19.30 4.00
CA PRO A 44 -4.67 -19.95 5.26
C PRO A 44 -3.16 -20.19 5.38
N ASP A 45 -2.49 -20.49 4.27
CA ASP A 45 -1.07 -20.86 4.23
C ASP A 45 -0.14 -19.66 4.01
N ASP A 46 -0.70 -18.44 3.97
CA ASP A 46 0.05 -17.21 3.73
C ASP A 46 -0.17 -16.21 4.86
N HIS A 47 0.76 -16.16 5.82
CA HIS A 47 0.68 -15.20 6.93
C HIS A 47 0.79 -13.74 6.47
N ASP A 48 1.27 -13.46 5.25
CA ASP A 48 1.19 -12.10 4.70
C ASP A 48 -0.27 -11.67 4.42
N SER A 49 -1.18 -12.63 4.32
CA SER A 49 -2.62 -12.36 4.18
C SER A 49 -3.33 -12.11 5.52
N TRP A 50 -2.64 -12.28 6.66
CA TRP A 50 -3.17 -11.99 8.00
C TRP A 50 -3.02 -10.50 8.32
N SER A 51 -3.65 -9.68 7.49
CA SER A 51 -3.63 -8.22 7.57
C SER A 51 -5.03 -7.65 7.36
N ALA A 52 -5.18 -6.35 7.59
CA ALA A 52 -6.36 -5.59 7.19
C ALA A 52 -6.19 -4.94 5.80
N GLY A 53 -5.32 -5.49 4.95
CA GLY A 53 -4.96 -4.90 3.67
C GLY A 53 -3.96 -3.74 3.81
N SER A 54 -4.03 -2.76 2.91
CA SER A 54 -3.22 -1.54 3.03
C SER A 54 -3.63 -0.78 4.29
N PHE A 55 -2.69 -0.61 5.22
CA PHE A 55 -2.96 0.04 6.49
C PHE A 55 -3.09 1.56 6.35
N PHE A 56 -2.36 2.15 5.40
CA PHE A 56 -2.38 3.59 5.13
C PHE A 56 -2.92 3.89 3.72
N THR A 57 -3.68 4.97 3.63
CA THR A 57 -4.09 5.54 2.34
C THR A 57 -2.92 6.23 1.65
N ASN A 58 -2.99 6.35 0.33
CA ASN A 58 -2.06 7.18 -0.44
C ASN A 58 -2.32 8.68 -0.13
N PRO A 59 -1.34 9.43 0.38
CA PRO A 59 -1.53 10.84 0.72
C PRO A 59 -1.92 11.67 -0.51
N ILE A 60 -2.79 12.64 -0.29
CA ILE A 60 -3.13 13.68 -1.27
C ILE A 60 -2.59 15.01 -0.73
N ILE A 61 -1.62 15.57 -1.42
CA ILE A 61 -0.86 16.75 -0.98
C ILE A 61 -0.95 17.89 -2.01
N SER A 62 -0.54 19.09 -1.63
CA SER A 62 -0.48 20.22 -2.56
C SER A 62 0.54 19.98 -3.67
N GLN A 63 0.37 20.64 -4.82
CA GLN A 63 1.36 20.58 -5.91
C GLN A 63 2.75 20.99 -5.42
N GLN A 64 2.85 22.08 -4.65
CA GLN A 64 4.11 22.55 -4.07
C GLN A 64 4.82 21.48 -3.22
N ALA A 65 4.08 20.76 -2.36
CA ALA A 65 4.65 19.69 -1.55
C ALA A 65 5.09 18.50 -2.43
N ALA A 66 4.31 18.18 -3.47
CA ALA A 66 4.68 17.14 -4.42
C ALA A 66 5.93 17.49 -5.24
N ASP A 67 6.13 18.77 -5.59
CA ASP A 67 7.30 19.25 -6.32
C ASP A 67 8.58 19.16 -5.48
N ALA A 68 8.47 19.26 -4.15
CA ALA A 68 9.59 19.10 -3.21
C ALA A 68 10.02 17.63 -3.01
N LEU A 69 9.18 16.66 -3.40
CA LEU A 69 9.51 15.23 -3.28
C LEU A 69 10.43 14.76 -4.43
N PRO A 70 11.29 13.75 -4.18
CA PRO A 70 12.10 13.12 -5.22
C PRO A 70 11.30 12.73 -6.48
N ASN A 71 11.93 12.84 -7.65
CA ASN A 71 11.29 12.49 -8.93
C ASN A 71 10.95 11.00 -9.06
N THR A 72 11.59 10.16 -8.23
CA THR A 72 11.34 8.72 -8.17
C THR A 72 10.05 8.36 -7.44
N VAL A 73 9.43 9.29 -6.71
CA VAL A 73 8.13 9.06 -6.07
C VAL A 73 7.04 8.97 -7.14
N PRO A 74 6.25 7.89 -7.18
CA PRO A 74 5.06 7.85 -8.03
C PRO A 74 4.05 8.93 -7.62
N LYS A 75 3.70 9.79 -8.58
CA LYS A 75 2.80 10.95 -8.43
C LYS A 75 1.66 10.82 -9.42
N TRP A 76 0.43 11.05 -8.95
CA TRP A 76 -0.78 11.08 -9.78
C TRP A 76 -1.50 12.42 -9.56
N PRO A 77 -1.38 13.38 -10.49
CA PRO A 77 -2.11 14.64 -10.42
C PRO A 77 -3.63 14.41 -10.39
N LEU A 78 -4.33 15.20 -9.58
CA LEU A 78 -5.78 15.24 -9.47
C LEU A 78 -6.33 16.48 -10.18
N THR A 79 -7.62 16.46 -10.49
CA THR A 79 -8.30 17.55 -11.22
C THR A 79 -8.43 18.84 -10.41
N ASP A 80 -8.29 18.78 -9.09
CA ASP A 80 -8.36 19.92 -8.18
C ASP A 80 -6.99 20.57 -7.91
N GLY A 81 -5.96 20.19 -8.66
CA GLY A 81 -4.60 20.72 -8.51
C GLY A 81 -3.79 20.10 -7.37
N ARG A 82 -4.34 19.12 -6.65
CA ARG A 82 -3.57 18.31 -5.69
C ARG A 82 -2.92 17.12 -6.37
N VAL A 83 -1.99 16.47 -5.68
CA VAL A 83 -1.27 15.30 -6.18
C VAL A 83 -1.41 14.16 -5.18
N LYS A 84 -1.86 13.01 -5.66
CA LYS A 84 -1.81 11.76 -4.90
C LYS A 84 -0.41 11.15 -5.03
N VAL A 85 0.20 10.73 -3.92
CA VAL A 85 1.54 10.14 -3.90
C VAL A 85 1.52 8.73 -3.29
N SER A 86 2.47 7.88 -3.70
CA SER A 86 2.52 6.49 -3.24
C SER A 86 2.96 6.36 -1.78
N ALA A 87 2.06 5.95 -0.90
CA ALA A 87 2.38 5.65 0.50
C ALA A 87 3.38 4.50 0.63
N ALA A 88 3.25 3.46 -0.21
CA ALA A 88 4.19 2.34 -0.23
C ALA A 88 5.62 2.82 -0.52
N TRP A 89 5.77 3.70 -1.52
CA TRP A 89 7.07 4.27 -1.85
C TRP A 89 7.62 5.10 -0.70
N LEU A 90 6.79 5.95 -0.08
CA LEU A 90 7.20 6.77 1.05
C LEU A 90 7.67 5.92 2.25
N ILE A 91 6.94 4.86 2.59
CA ILE A 91 7.32 3.96 3.69
C ILE A 91 8.67 3.31 3.39
N GLU A 92 8.83 2.67 2.22
CA GLU A 92 10.11 2.04 1.82
C GLU A 92 11.27 3.03 1.83
N ASN A 93 11.07 4.24 1.31
CA ASN A 93 12.14 5.26 1.21
C ASN A 93 12.34 6.07 2.51
N SER A 94 11.55 5.80 3.56
CA SER A 94 11.78 6.32 4.91
C SER A 94 12.62 5.38 5.79
N GLY A 95 13.06 4.24 5.24
CA GLY A 95 13.86 3.24 5.93
C GLY A 95 13.07 2.12 6.62
N ILE A 96 11.77 1.99 6.32
CA ILE A 96 10.95 0.84 6.74
C ILE A 96 10.93 -0.18 5.61
N HIS A 97 11.26 -1.43 5.92
CA HIS A 97 11.40 -2.48 4.93
C HIS A 97 10.34 -3.57 5.09
N LYS A 98 10.06 -4.27 3.99
CA LYS A 98 9.30 -5.51 4.03
C LYS A 98 9.98 -6.50 4.98
N GLY A 99 9.20 -7.10 5.87
CA GLY A 99 9.70 -8.01 6.90
C GLY A 99 10.12 -7.34 8.21
N ASP A 100 10.14 -6.01 8.33
CA ASP A 100 10.43 -5.35 9.61
C ASP A 100 9.40 -5.77 10.68
N GLU A 101 9.88 -6.15 11.85
CA GLU A 101 9.06 -6.66 12.97
C GLU A 101 9.06 -5.71 14.18
N LEU A 102 7.96 -5.74 14.93
CA LEU A 102 7.83 -5.10 16.23
C LEU A 102 6.83 -5.88 17.08
N GLY A 103 7.29 -6.50 18.17
CA GLY A 103 6.45 -7.41 18.94
C GLY A 103 5.97 -8.58 18.09
N GLY A 104 4.68 -8.91 18.14
CA GLY A 104 4.09 -9.91 17.24
C GLY A 104 3.69 -9.39 15.85
N ALA A 105 3.84 -8.09 15.58
CA ALA A 105 3.48 -7.46 14.31
C ALA A 105 4.66 -7.41 13.33
N ARG A 106 4.34 -7.41 12.03
CA ARG A 106 5.34 -7.35 10.96
C ARG A 106 4.84 -6.59 9.74
N ILE A 107 5.73 -5.85 9.07
CA ILE A 107 5.51 -5.33 7.72
C ILE A 107 5.53 -6.52 6.77
N SER A 108 4.46 -6.74 5.99
CA SER A 108 4.38 -7.88 5.07
C SER A 108 5.65 -8.05 4.23
N SER A 109 6.08 -9.30 4.05
CA SER A 109 7.22 -9.63 3.20
C SER A 109 6.96 -9.33 1.71
N LYS A 110 5.69 -9.21 1.33
CA LYS A 110 5.23 -8.99 -0.04
C LYS A 110 4.91 -7.53 -0.34
N HIS A 111 4.34 -6.80 0.62
CA HIS A 111 3.85 -5.45 0.37
C HIS A 111 3.91 -4.54 1.60
N VAL A 112 4.70 -3.47 1.52
CA VAL A 112 5.03 -2.62 2.69
C VAL A 112 3.82 -1.93 3.35
N LEU A 113 2.72 -1.74 2.61
CA LEU A 113 1.49 -1.16 3.20
C LEU A 113 0.72 -2.15 4.07
N ALA A 114 0.98 -3.46 4.00
CA ALA A 114 0.28 -4.43 4.81
C ALA A 114 1.01 -4.66 6.14
N LEU A 115 0.33 -4.36 7.24
CA LEU A 115 0.76 -4.77 8.58
C LEU A 115 0.12 -6.11 8.90
N THR A 116 0.95 -7.09 9.20
CA THR A 116 0.60 -8.50 9.34
C THR A 116 0.75 -8.96 10.77
N ASN A 117 -0.10 -9.90 11.17
CA ASN A 117 0.06 -10.63 12.42
C ASN A 117 1.01 -11.83 12.17
N SER A 118 2.20 -11.83 12.79
CA SER A 118 3.18 -12.92 12.66
C SER A 118 2.80 -14.19 13.44
N GLY A 119 1.65 -14.21 14.10
CA GLY A 119 1.08 -15.34 14.84
C GLY A 119 0.62 -14.96 16.25
N THR A 120 1.27 -13.96 16.86
CA THR A 120 1.05 -13.55 18.25
C THR A 120 0.81 -12.05 18.41
N ALA A 121 0.58 -11.31 17.33
CA ALA A 121 0.39 -9.86 17.38
C ALA A 121 -0.81 -9.48 18.24
N THR A 122 -0.57 -8.55 19.15
CA THR A 122 -1.62 -7.81 19.83
C THR A 122 -2.01 -6.58 19.00
N ALA A 123 -3.18 -5.98 19.31
CA ALA A 123 -3.56 -4.70 18.71
C ALA A 123 -2.51 -3.61 18.96
N SER A 124 -1.88 -3.61 20.14
CA SER A 124 -0.82 -2.67 20.50
C SER A 124 0.45 -2.84 19.67
N ASP A 125 0.81 -4.08 19.30
CA ASP A 125 1.98 -4.33 18.45
C ASP A 125 1.76 -3.74 17.04
N ILE A 126 0.58 -3.99 16.47
CA ILE A 126 0.20 -3.45 15.15
C ILE A 126 0.14 -1.92 15.20
N ALA A 127 -0.46 -1.35 16.24
CA ALA A 127 -0.53 0.10 16.44
C ALA A 127 0.86 0.74 16.56
N ALA A 128 1.75 0.13 17.35
CA ALA A 128 3.12 0.60 17.52
C ALA A 128 3.92 0.53 16.21
N LEU A 129 3.74 -0.53 15.42
CA LEU A 129 4.39 -0.67 14.12
C LEU A 129 3.86 0.35 13.10
N ALA A 130 2.54 0.57 13.09
CA ALA A 130 1.91 1.61 12.28
C ALA A 130 2.44 2.99 12.64
N LYS A 131 2.48 3.31 13.94
CA LYS A 131 3.02 4.58 14.43
C LYS A 131 4.47 4.77 14.01
N ARG A 132 5.31 3.75 14.17
CA ARG A 132 6.70 3.77 13.71
C ARG A 132 6.79 4.09 12.21
N ALA A 133 6.02 3.41 11.36
CA ALA A 133 6.03 3.65 9.93
C ALA A 133 5.58 5.07 9.56
N ARG A 134 4.51 5.58 10.21
CA ARG A 134 4.04 6.94 10.00
C ARG A 134 5.06 7.99 10.44
N ASP A 135 5.68 7.78 11.61
CA ASP A 135 6.67 8.73 12.16
C ASP A 135 7.93 8.79 11.28
N HIS A 136 8.38 7.65 10.74
CA HIS A 136 9.46 7.61 9.76
C HIS A 136 9.13 8.41 8.49
N VAL A 137 7.93 8.25 7.93
CA VAL A 137 7.50 9.04 6.76
C VAL A 137 7.37 10.52 7.08
N GLN A 138 6.85 10.87 8.25
CA GLN A 138 6.75 12.26 8.70
C GLN A 138 8.14 12.89 8.87
N GLN A 139 9.11 12.17 9.44
CA GLN A 139 10.47 12.66 9.62
C GLN A 139 11.21 12.81 8.29
N ALA A 140 11.07 11.85 7.38
CA ALA A 140 11.78 11.84 6.10
C ALA A 140 11.19 12.84 5.08
N PHE A 141 9.87 12.99 5.06
CA PHE A 141 9.16 13.71 3.98
C PHE A 141 8.23 14.82 4.46
N GLY A 142 8.03 14.98 5.77
CA GLY A 142 7.07 15.94 6.31
C GLY A 142 5.60 15.58 6.05
N ILE A 143 5.32 14.34 5.63
CA ILE A 143 3.98 13.86 5.27
C ILE A 143 3.45 12.93 6.35
N THR A 144 2.26 13.24 6.89
CA THR A 144 1.58 12.39 7.86
C THR A 144 0.70 11.38 7.12
N LEU A 145 0.99 10.10 7.24
CA LEU A 145 0.13 9.04 6.71
C LEU A 145 -1.17 8.93 7.53
N VAL A 146 -2.28 8.69 6.83
CA VAL A 146 -3.61 8.49 7.43
C VAL A 146 -3.99 7.02 7.30
N ALA A 147 -4.37 6.41 8.42
CA ALA A 147 -4.85 5.03 8.44
C ALA A 147 -6.09 4.86 7.55
N GLU A 148 -6.10 3.82 6.73
CA GLU A 148 -7.27 3.36 5.97
C GLU A 148 -8.17 2.47 6.85
N VAL A 149 -7.56 1.77 7.80
CA VAL A 149 -8.27 0.89 8.73
C VAL A 149 -8.99 1.66 9.82
N ASN A 150 -10.06 1.07 10.36
CA ASN A 150 -10.72 1.60 11.55
C ASN A 150 -9.97 1.16 12.81
N LEU A 151 -9.50 2.14 13.59
CA LEU A 151 -8.87 1.91 14.88
C LEU A 151 -9.93 1.95 15.98
N ILE A 152 -10.09 0.86 16.72
CA ILE A 152 -11.10 0.73 17.79
C ILE A 152 -10.39 0.63 19.13
N GLY A 153 -10.53 1.66 19.97
CA GLY A 153 -9.92 1.68 21.31
C GLY A 153 -8.40 1.83 21.33
N ILE A 154 -7.79 2.18 20.19
CA ILE A 154 -6.35 2.44 20.03
C ILE A 154 -6.16 3.68 19.16
N GLU A 155 -5.02 4.34 19.34
CA GLU A 155 -4.57 5.47 18.52
C GLU A 155 -3.17 5.16 18.01
N ILE A 156 -2.83 5.71 16.84
CA ILE A 156 -1.48 5.66 16.29
C ILE A 156 -0.93 7.06 16.24
#